data_AF-A0A173ME13-F1
#
_entry.id   AF-A0A173ME13-F1
#
_cell.length_a   1.000
_cell.length_b   1.000
_cell.length_c   1.000
_cell.angle_alpha   90.00
_cell.angle_beta   90.00
_cell.angle_gamma   90.00
#
_symmetry.space_group_name_H-M   'P 1'
#
loop_
_entity.id
_entity.type
_entity.pdbx_description
1 polymer ?
#
loop_
_entity_poly.entity_id
_entity_poly.type
_entity_poly.pdbx_seq_one_letter_code
_entity_poly.pdbx_strand_id
1 'polypeptide(L)' 'MEKRILGIILSLLGVLGLILAAVQFMNTTGGTRSIKSIFIYGILGAIFFFSGISLIKNTRDNPS' A
#
# COMPACT_ATOMS: atom_id res chain seq x y z
N MET A 1 14.38 -16.08 -1.75
CA MET A 1 14.78 -14.78 -2.32
C MET A 1 13.67 -14.11 -3.15
N GLU A 2 13.17 -14.70 -4.25
CA GLU A 2 12.18 -14.05 -5.14
C GLU A 2 10.89 -13.59 -4.45
N LYS A 3 10.30 -14.42 -3.58
CA LYS A 3 9.05 -14.10 -2.85
C LYS A 3 9.23 -12.92 -1.88
N ARG A 4 10.43 -12.73 -1.32
CA ARG A 4 10.77 -11.61 -0.44
C ARG A 4 10.87 -10.30 -1.21
N ILE A 5 11.42 -10.32 -2.43
CA ILE A 5 11.53 -9.16 -3.31
C ILE A 5 10.14 -8.66 -3.72
N LEU A 6 9.23 -9.58 -4.09
CA LEU A 6 7.85 -9.23 -4.40
C LEU A 6 7.14 -8.55 -3.23
N GLY A 7 7.36 -9.05 -2.00
CA GLY A 7 6.82 -8.44 -0.80
C GLY A 7 7.37 -7.03 -0.52
N ILE A 8 8.66 -6.80 -0.79
CA ILE A 8 9.29 -5.46 -0.68
C ILE A 8 8.68 -4.49 -1.69
N ILE A 9 8.56 -4.89 -2.96
CA ILE A 9 7.97 -4.07 -4.01
C ILE A 9 6.51 -3.75 -3.69
N LEU A 10 5.74 -4.75 -3.25
CA LEU A 10 4.33 -4.58 -2.90
C LEU A 10 4.14 -3.65 -1.69
N SER A 11 5.02 -3.75 -0.69
CA SER A 11 5.02 -2.86 0.48
C SER A 11 5.32 -1.41 0.08
N LEU A 12 6.36 -1.19 -0.74
CA LEU A 12 6.68 0.14 -1.27
C LEU A 12 5.51 0.73 -2.08
N LEU A 13 4.85 -0.10 -2.90
CA LEU A 13 3.68 0.32 -3.66
C LEU A 13 2.50 0.70 -2.74
N GLY A 14 2.30 -0.05 -1.65
CA GLY A 14 1.33 0.28 -0.61
C GLY A 14 1.61 1.63 0.06
N VAL A 15 2.87 1.90 0.42
CA VAL A 15 3.29 3.21 0.98
C VAL A 15 3.00 4.34 0.01
N LEU A 16 3.32 4.17 -1.28
CA LEU A 16 3.02 5.18 -2.30
C LEU A 16 1.51 5.44 -2.41
N GLY A 17 0.68 4.40 -2.38
CA GLY A 17 -0.78 4.52 -2.37
C GLY A 17 -1.32 5.31 -1.17
N LEU A 18 -0.75 5.08 0.03
CA LEU A 18 -1.09 5.83 1.23
C LEU A 18 -0.66 7.31 1.15
N ILE A 19 0.51 7.58 0.59
CA ILE A 19 0.98 8.97 0.36
C ILE A 19 0.04 9.69 -0.61
N LEU A 20 -0.37 9.05 -1.70
CA LEU A 20 -1.34 9.64 -2.64
C LEU A 20 -2.68 9.93 -1.96
N ALA A 21 -3.16 9.05 -1.09
CA ALA A 21 -4.35 9.30 -0.28
C ALA A 21 -4.20 10.55 0.61
N ALA A 22 -3.05 10.71 1.27
CA ALA A 22 -2.75 11.88 2.11
C ALA A 22 -2.65 13.18 1.30
N VAL A 23 -2.01 13.14 0.13
CA VAL A 23 -1.91 14.29 -0.78
C VAL A 23 -3.31 14.69 -1.27
N GLN A 24 -4.14 13.74 -1.68
CA GLN A 24 -5.52 14.00 -2.08
C GLN A 24 -6.35 14.56 -0.92
N PHE A 25 -6.11 14.09 0.31
CA PHE A 25 -6.77 14.62 1.50
C PHE A 25 -6.41 16.08 1.75
N MET A 26 -5.12 16.44 1.65
CA MET A 26 -4.66 17.84 1.83
C MET A 26 -5.15 18.78 0.72
N ASN A 27 -5.21 18.30 -0.52
CA ASN A 27 -5.60 19.13 -1.67
C ASN A 27 -7.11 19.21 -1.91
N THR A 28 -7.93 18.57 -1.07
CA THR A 28 -9.39 18.55 -1.26
C THR A 28 -10.06 19.73 -0.57
N THR A 29 -10.66 20.62 -1.36
CA THR A 29 -11.63 21.63 -0.90
C THR A 29 -13.05 21.12 -1.16
N GLY A 30 -13.59 20.32 -0.24
CA GLY A 30 -15.02 20.00 -0.10
C GLY A 30 -15.77 19.49 -1.35
N GLY A 31 -15.78 18.17 -1.57
CA GLY A 31 -16.66 17.51 -2.55
C GLY A 31 -16.78 16.00 -2.33
N THR A 32 -17.97 15.42 -2.52
CA THR A 32 -18.28 13.99 -2.27
C THR A 32 -17.41 13.02 -3.07
N ARG A 33 -16.99 13.42 -4.28
CA ARG A 33 -16.09 12.63 -5.14
C ARG A 33 -14.67 12.55 -4.57
N SER A 34 -14.21 13.61 -3.91
CA SER A 34 -12.87 13.65 -3.30
C SER A 34 -12.77 12.73 -2.09
N ILE A 35 -13.82 12.68 -1.25
CA ILE A 35 -13.89 11.76 -0.11
C ILE A 35 -13.83 10.29 -0.56
N LYS A 36 -14.56 9.92 -1.61
CA LYS A 36 -14.48 8.56 -2.18
C LYS A 36 -13.06 8.23 -2.65
N SER A 37 -12.38 9.16 -3.31
CA SER A 37 -11.01 8.93 -3.80
C SER A 37 -10.01 8.69 -2.67
N ILE A 38 -10.08 9.48 -1.60
CA ILE A 38 -9.20 9.35 -0.43
C ILE A 38 -9.41 8.00 0.24
N PHE A 39 -10.66 7.58 0.42
CA PHE A 39 -10.99 6.26 0.99
C PHE A 39 -10.47 5.12 0.13
N ILE A 40 -10.64 5.19 -1.19
CA ILE A 40 -10.16 4.15 -2.12
C ILE A 40 -8.64 4.03 -2.02
N TYR A 41 -7.91 5.14 -2.17
CA TYR A 41 -6.44 5.11 -2.12
C TYR A 41 -5.91 4.72 -0.73
N GLY A 42 -6.57 5.17 0.34
CA GLY A 42 -6.21 4.82 1.71
C GLY A 42 -6.39 3.33 1.99
N ILE A 43 -7.54 2.77 1.63
CA ILE A 43 -7.83 1.34 1.84
C ILE A 43 -6.96 0.46 0.93
N LEU A 44 -6.84 0.78 -0.37
CA LEU A 44 -5.97 0.02 -1.27
C LEU A 44 -4.51 0.06 -0.82
N GLY A 45 -4.00 1.24 -0.48
CA GLY A 45 -2.63 1.43 0.00
C GLY A 45 -2.37 0.61 1.26
N ALA A 46 -3.31 0.62 2.21
CA ALA A 46 -3.22 -0.18 3.43
C ALA A 46 -3.21 -1.69 3.12
N ILE A 47 -4.12 -2.18 2.28
CA ILE A 47 -4.19 -3.59 1.89
C ILE A 47 -2.88 -4.04 1.25
N PHE A 48 -2.35 -3.25 0.30
CA PHE A 48 -1.10 -3.58 -0.39
C PHE A 48 0.09 -3.57 0.58
N PHE A 49 0.15 -2.60 1.49
CA PHE A 49 1.19 -2.52 2.50
C PHE A 49 1.19 -3.72 3.44
N PHE A 50 0.03 -4.06 4.03
CA PHE A 50 -0.09 -5.21 4.93
C PHE A 50 0.15 -6.54 4.20
N SER A 51 -0.32 -6.67 2.96
CA SER A 51 -0.05 -7.85 2.13
C SER A 51 1.44 -8.01 1.82
N GLY A 52 2.13 -6.91 1.47
CA GLY A 52 3.57 -6.88 1.24
C GLY A 52 4.37 -7.31 2.48
N ILE A 53 4.05 -6.75 3.65
CA ILE A 53 4.67 -7.14 4.93
C ILE A 53 4.40 -8.62 5.26
N SER A 54 3.17 -9.08 5.07
CA SER A 54 2.80 -10.49 5.31
C SER A 54 3.61 -11.44 4.43
N LEU A 55 3.83 -11.07 3.16
CA LEU A 55 4.62 -11.86 2.22
C LEU A 55 6.12 -11.87 2.60
N ILE A 56 6.66 -10.74 3.05
CA ILE A 56 8.03 -10.66 3.57
C ILE A 56 8.17 -11.58 4.80
N LYS A 57 7.23 -11.49 5.76
CA LYS A 57 7.25 -12.24 7.02
C LYS A 57 7.05 -13.75 6.84
N ASN A 58 6.21 -14.16 5.89
CA ASN A 58 5.94 -15.57 5.61
C ASN A 58 6.94 -16.21 4.64
N THR A 59 7.83 -15.44 4.02
CA THR A 59 8.91 -16.01 3.22
C THR A 59 9.96 -16.57 4.16
N ARG A 60 9.88 -17.87 4.44
CA ARG A 60 11.00 -18.64 4.99
C ARG A 60 12.04 -18.74 3.88
N ASP A 61 13.23 -18.20 4.12
CA ASP A 61 14.38 -18.44 3.26
C ASP A 61 14.66 -19.95 3.30
N ASN A 62 14.15 -20.68 2.30
CA ASN A 62 14.43 -22.10 2.15
C ASN A 62 15.92 -22.21 1.80
N PRO A 63 16.78 -22.78 2.65
CA PRO A 63 18.15 -23.05 2.25
C PRO A 63 18.08 -24.07 1.12
N SER A 64 18.41 -23.62 -0.09
CA SER A 64 18.68 -24.48 -1.25
C SER A 64 19.93 -25.31 -1.00
#